data_AF-A0A6N4X1X9-F1
#
_entry.id   AF-A0A6N4X1X9-F1
#
_cell.length_a   1.000
_cell.length_b   1.000
_cell.length_c   1.000
_cell.angle_alpha   90.00
_cell.angle_beta   90.00
_cell.angle_gamma   90.00
#
_symmetry.space_group_name_H-M   'P 1'
#
loop_
_entity.id
_entity.type
_entity.pdbx_description
1 polymer ?
#
loop_
_entity_poly.entity_id
_entity_poly.type
_entity_poly.pdbx_seq_one_letter_code
_entity_poly.pdbx_strand_id
1 'polypeptide(L)'
;DWSYYKLHATNTKSVQLDTKQTMKKTFPIKVANNAPERVVEAIKSELRKYVKRERKKKLPEGVDFWDFDCKVGEKAELATDLHVAEINEAIDHALAENWDAVYFEIVAKPGIRTRKPKAADSAES
;
A
#
# COMPACT_ATOMS: atom_id res chain seq x y z
N ASP A 1 -33.31 -3.34 -4.89
CA ASP A 1 -33.43 -3.80 -3.51
C ASP A 1 -32.06 -3.79 -2.86
N TRP A 2 -31.79 -2.74 -2.10
CA TRP A 2 -30.47 -2.35 -1.57
C TRP A 2 -30.62 -2.01 -0.08
N SER A 3 -31.53 -2.72 0.59
CA SER A 3 -32.17 -2.31 1.84
C SER A 3 -31.58 -2.98 3.10
N TYR A 4 -30.31 -3.40 3.07
CA TYR A 4 -29.76 -4.25 4.16
C TYR A 4 -28.52 -3.72 4.90
N TYR A 5 -28.02 -2.51 4.61
CA TYR A 5 -26.95 -1.91 5.42
C TYR A 5 -27.18 -0.42 5.67
N LYS A 6 -28.34 -0.10 6.25
CA LYS A 6 -28.63 1.21 6.83
C LYS A 6 -29.23 0.97 8.21
N LEU A 7 -28.63 1.59 9.24
CA LEU A 7 -29.01 1.59 10.67
C LEU A 7 -28.53 0.33 11.42
N HIS A 8 -27.70 0.35 12.46
CA HIS A 8 -27.52 1.29 13.56
C HIS A 8 -26.09 1.21 14.13
N ALA A 9 -25.49 2.33 14.52
CA ALA A 9 -24.62 2.42 15.71
C ALA A 9 -24.31 3.90 16.01
N THR A 10 -24.76 4.34 17.18
CA THR A 10 -24.60 5.69 17.72
C THR A 10 -23.17 5.96 18.19
N ASN A 11 -22.79 7.23 18.04
CA ASN A 11 -21.52 7.88 18.34
C ASN A 11 -21.09 7.74 19.83
N THR A 12 -19.94 7.10 20.05
CA THR A 12 -19.17 7.15 21.30
C THR A 12 -17.78 7.72 20.97
N LYS A 13 -17.48 8.93 21.48
CA LYS A 13 -16.14 9.53 21.41
C LYS A 13 -15.17 8.69 22.26
N SER A 14 -14.21 8.04 21.61
CA SER A 14 -13.08 7.37 22.26
C SER A 14 -11.86 7.40 21.34
N VAL A 15 -10.84 8.14 21.76
CA VAL A 15 -9.42 8.07 21.33
C VAL A 15 -9.22 7.96 19.81
N GLN A 16 -9.27 9.08 19.08
CA GLN A 16 -8.81 9.11 17.69
C GLN A 16 -7.28 9.12 17.66
N LEU A 17 -6.68 7.93 17.73
CA LEU A 17 -5.38 7.68 17.12
C LEU A 17 -5.49 8.06 15.64
N ASP A 18 -4.64 8.97 15.17
CA ASP A 18 -4.45 9.30 13.75
C ASP A 18 -3.98 8.06 12.97
N THR A 19 -4.91 7.16 12.68
CA THR A 19 -4.74 5.90 11.93
C THR A 19 -5.03 6.09 10.44
N LYS A 20 -5.05 7.35 9.97
CA LYS A 20 -5.29 7.69 8.58
C LYS A 20 -4.00 7.48 7.77
N GLN A 21 -3.82 6.28 7.20
CA GLN A 21 -3.23 5.98 5.88
C GLN A 21 -2.52 4.62 5.78
N THR A 22 -3.14 3.58 6.32
CA THR A 22 -2.65 2.21 6.14
C THR A 22 -3.70 1.37 5.42
N MET A 23 -3.32 0.73 4.32
CA MET A 23 -4.14 -0.28 3.65
C MET A 23 -3.54 -1.63 3.96
N LYS A 24 -4.20 -2.38 4.85
CA LYS A 24 -3.85 -3.76 5.20
C LYS A 24 -4.97 -4.65 4.69
N LYS A 25 -4.69 -5.53 3.73
CA LYS A 25 -5.72 -6.38 3.13
C LYS A 25 -5.13 -7.65 2.55
N THR A 26 -5.83 -8.75 2.78
CA THR A 26 -5.59 -10.02 2.10
C THR A 26 -6.55 -10.14 0.91
N PHE A 27 -6.01 -10.50 -0.25
CA PHE A 27 -6.74 -10.68 -1.48
C PHE A 27 -6.70 -12.15 -1.88
N PRO A 28 -7.85 -12.82 -2.07
CA PRO A 28 -7.86 -14.16 -2.65
C PRO A 28 -7.46 -14.06 -4.13
N ILE A 29 -6.50 -14.87 -4.57
CA ILE A 29 -6.10 -14.99 -5.98
C ILE A 29 -6.98 -16.03 -6.67
N LYS A 30 -7.23 -17.16 -6.00
CA LYS A 30 -8.11 -18.22 -6.50
C LYS A 30 -9.54 -17.97 -6.03
N VAL A 31 -10.38 -17.52 -6.95
CA VAL A 31 -11.83 -17.36 -6.72
C VAL A 31 -12.58 -18.19 -7.76
N ALA A 32 -13.62 -18.90 -7.32
CA ALA A 32 -14.34 -19.85 -8.17
C ALA A 32 -14.94 -19.22 -9.46
N ASN A 33 -15.26 -17.92 -9.41
CA ASN A 33 -15.95 -17.22 -10.49
C ASN A 33 -15.04 -16.46 -11.45
N ASN A 34 -13.72 -16.36 -11.21
CA ASN A 34 -12.81 -15.60 -12.07
C ASN A 34 -11.47 -16.31 -12.27
N ALA A 35 -10.86 -16.12 -13.45
CA ALA A 35 -9.50 -16.56 -13.71
C ALA A 35 -8.49 -15.83 -12.79
N PRO A 36 -7.51 -16.53 -12.20
CA PRO A 36 -6.50 -15.93 -11.30
C PRO A 36 -5.78 -14.71 -11.90
N GLU A 37 -5.47 -14.74 -13.20
CA GLU A 37 -4.86 -13.62 -13.94
C GLU A 37 -5.72 -12.35 -13.87
N ARG A 38 -7.04 -12.47 -14.02
CA ARG A 38 -7.96 -11.33 -13.96
C ARG A 38 -8.09 -10.76 -12.56
N VAL A 39 -7.99 -11.62 -11.56
CA VAL A 39 -8.04 -11.24 -10.14
C VAL A 39 -6.78 -10.45 -9.78
N VAL A 40 -5.62 -10.93 -10.21
CA VAL A 40 -4.33 -10.26 -10.06
C VAL A 40 -4.33 -8.86 -10.68
N GLU A 41 -4.86 -8.69 -11.88
CA GLU A 41 -4.99 -7.37 -12.51
C GLU A 41 -5.93 -6.43 -11.73
N ALA A 42 -7.00 -6.98 -11.16
CA ALA A 42 -7.89 -6.20 -10.29
C ALA A 42 -7.18 -5.74 -9.01
N ILE A 43 -6.38 -6.61 -8.38
CA ILE A 43 -5.55 -6.29 -7.21
C ILE A 43 -4.54 -5.18 -7.57
N LYS A 44 -3.80 -5.32 -8.67
CA LYS A 44 -2.87 -4.27 -9.17
C LYS A 44 -3.57 -2.93 -9.33
N SER A 45 -4.76 -2.91 -9.94
CA SER A 45 -5.55 -1.69 -10.12
C SER A 45 -5.95 -1.04 -8.79
N GLU A 46 -6.37 -1.85 -7.80
CA GLU A 46 -6.74 -1.36 -6.47
C GLU A 46 -5.55 -0.72 -5.74
N LEU A 47 -4.37 -1.36 -5.78
CA LEU A 47 -3.15 -0.85 -5.15
C LEU A 47 -2.66 0.44 -5.83
N ARG A 48 -2.67 0.48 -7.17
CA ARG A 48 -2.34 1.71 -7.94
C ARG A 48 -3.29 2.86 -7.60
N LYS A 49 -4.59 2.59 -7.45
CA LYS A 49 -5.57 3.59 -7.01
C LYS A 49 -5.25 4.08 -5.60
N TYR A 50 -4.89 3.19 -4.68
CA TYR A 50 -4.48 3.57 -3.33
C TYR A 50 -3.29 4.52 -3.36
N VAL A 51 -2.15 4.10 -3.91
CA VAL A 51 -0.92 4.91 -3.99
C VAL A 51 -1.19 6.27 -4.67
N LYS A 52 -1.99 6.30 -5.74
CA LYS A 52 -2.35 7.53 -6.44
C LYS A 52 -3.19 8.48 -5.58
N ARG A 53 -4.13 7.97 -4.77
CA ARG A 53 -4.93 8.81 -3.86
C ARG A 53 -4.07 9.41 -2.77
N GLU A 54 -3.13 8.63 -2.24
CA GLU A 54 -2.23 9.07 -1.19
C GLU A 54 -1.28 10.15 -1.68
N ARG A 55 -0.63 9.96 -2.84
CA ARG A 55 0.23 10.98 -3.47
C ARG A 55 -0.49 12.30 -3.81
N LYS A 56 -1.82 12.27 -3.97
CA LYS A 56 -2.65 13.46 -4.22
C LYS A 56 -3.01 14.25 -2.96
N LYS A 57 -2.74 13.71 -1.77
CA LYS A 57 -3.01 14.43 -0.51
C LYS A 57 -2.05 15.58 -0.35
N LYS A 58 -2.52 16.64 0.32
CA LYS A 58 -1.70 17.79 0.66
C LYS A 58 -0.53 17.33 1.53
N LEU A 59 0.67 17.72 1.13
CA LEU A 59 1.88 17.47 1.89
C LEU A 59 1.85 18.37 3.14
N PRO A 60 2.16 17.83 4.33
CA PRO A 60 2.41 18.64 5.52
C PRO A 60 3.59 19.59 5.32
N GLU A 61 3.69 20.63 6.14
CA GLU A 61 4.80 21.58 6.09
C GLU A 61 6.14 20.88 6.34
N GLY A 62 7.13 21.11 5.48
CA GLY A 62 8.45 20.48 5.55
C GLY A 62 8.55 19.07 4.95
N VAL A 63 7.47 18.54 4.35
CA VAL A 63 7.47 17.24 3.66
C VAL A 63 7.60 17.43 2.15
N ASP A 64 8.57 16.75 1.54
CA ASP A 64 8.83 16.85 0.10
C ASP A 64 7.96 15.90 -0.73
N PHE A 65 7.70 14.69 -0.20
CA PHE A 65 6.93 13.65 -0.89
C PHE A 65 6.24 12.70 0.09
N TRP A 66 5.26 11.95 -0.42
CA TRP A 66 4.69 10.79 0.29
C TRP A 66 5.53 9.56 -0.03
N ASP A 67 6.18 9.01 0.99
CA ASP A 67 6.85 7.72 0.94
C ASP A 67 5.87 6.60 1.30
N PHE A 68 6.20 5.37 0.91
CA PHE A 68 5.32 4.21 1.08
C PHE A 68 6.12 3.00 1.58
N ASP A 69 5.88 2.63 2.83
CA ASP A 69 6.33 1.34 3.33
C ASP A 69 5.32 0.29 2.88
N CYS A 70 5.75 -0.58 1.98
CA CYS A 70 4.94 -1.66 1.47
C CYS A 70 5.43 -2.98 2.05
N LYS A 71 4.52 -3.90 2.39
CA LYS A 71 4.82 -5.29 2.67
C LYS A 71 3.92 -6.21 1.86
N VAL A 72 4.47 -7.34 1.43
CA VAL A 72 3.76 -8.37 0.67
C VAL A 72 4.12 -9.75 1.19
N GLY A 73 3.17 -10.66 1.20
CA GLY A 73 3.42 -12.06 1.50
C GLY A 73 2.17 -12.90 1.26
N GLU A 74 2.29 -14.22 1.34
CA GLU A 74 1.13 -15.12 1.23
C GLU A 74 0.16 -14.88 2.41
N LYS A 75 0.74 -14.59 3.58
CA LYS A 75 0.05 -14.31 4.85
C LYS A 75 0.72 -13.12 5.55
N ALA A 76 0.01 -12.51 6.50
CA ALA A 76 0.54 -11.37 7.26
C ALA A 76 1.84 -11.70 8.02
N GLU A 77 2.02 -12.96 8.45
CA GLU A 77 3.22 -13.42 9.18
C GLU A 77 4.44 -13.61 8.27
N LEU A 78 4.21 -13.91 6.99
CA LEU A 78 5.25 -14.12 5.97
C LEU A 78 5.49 -12.85 5.14
N ALA A 79 4.92 -11.72 5.56
CA ALA A 79 5.00 -10.49 4.81
C ALA A 79 6.40 -9.87 4.91
N THR A 80 7.04 -9.69 3.76
CA THR A 80 8.35 -9.04 3.63
C THR A 80 8.19 -7.62 3.14
N ASP A 81 9.11 -6.75 3.54
CA ASP A 81 9.15 -5.37 3.06
C ASP A 81 9.48 -5.35 1.56
N LEU A 82 8.79 -4.49 0.80
CA LEU A 82 9.08 -4.24 -0.62
C LEU A 82 8.95 -2.75 -0.95
N HIS A 83 9.56 -2.34 -2.05
CA HIS A 83 9.37 -1.00 -2.58
C HIS A 83 8.07 -0.89 -3.37
N VAL A 84 7.45 0.30 -3.41
CA VAL A 84 6.18 0.54 -4.13
C VAL A 84 6.25 0.21 -5.63
N ALA A 85 7.44 0.28 -6.22
CA ALA A 85 7.67 -0.08 -7.62
C ALA A 85 7.57 -1.60 -7.87
N GLU A 86 7.95 -2.40 -6.88
CA GLU A 86 8.03 -3.86 -6.96
C GLU A 86 6.66 -4.53 -6.70
N ILE A 87 5.64 -3.76 -6.31
CA ILE A 87 4.28 -4.27 -6.04
C ILE A 87 3.73 -5.09 -7.21
N ASN A 88 3.93 -4.63 -8.45
CA ASN A 88 3.40 -5.37 -9.60
C ASN A 88 4.10 -6.73 -9.75
N GLU A 89 5.43 -6.75 -9.64
CA GLU A 89 6.26 -7.95 -9.76
C GLU A 89 5.95 -8.95 -8.65
N ALA A 90 5.74 -8.48 -7.42
CA ALA A 90 5.36 -9.34 -6.31
C ALA A 90 4.01 -10.04 -6.52
N ILE A 91 3.05 -9.39 -7.18
CA ILE A 91 1.75 -10.01 -7.50
C ILE A 91 1.90 -11.01 -8.64
N ASP A 92 2.71 -10.68 -9.65
CA ASP A 92 3.01 -11.60 -10.75
C ASP A 92 3.73 -12.86 -10.23
N HIS A 93 4.62 -12.70 -9.25
CA HIS A 93 5.25 -13.81 -8.54
C HIS A 93 4.22 -14.65 -7.78
N ALA A 94 3.32 -14.02 -7.01
CA ALA A 94 2.26 -14.75 -6.29
C ALA A 94 1.35 -15.56 -7.22
N LEU A 95 1.10 -15.06 -8.44
CA LEU A 95 0.39 -15.79 -9.48
C LEU A 95 1.19 -16.99 -10.01
N ALA A 96 2.46 -16.79 -10.32
CA ALA A 96 3.35 -17.83 -10.84
C ALA A 96 3.53 -18.97 -9.83
N GLU A 97 3.69 -18.64 -8.55
CA GLU A 97 3.76 -19.58 -7.43
C GLU A 97 2.41 -20.21 -7.05
N ASN A 98 1.33 -19.89 -7.77
CA ASN A 98 -0.01 -20.42 -7.55
C ASN A 98 -0.53 -20.22 -6.12
N TRP A 99 -0.25 -19.08 -5.50
CA TRP A 99 -0.76 -18.76 -4.16
C TRP A 99 -2.29 -18.71 -4.15
N ASP A 100 -2.90 -19.11 -3.03
CA ASP A 100 -4.34 -19.04 -2.85
C ASP A 100 -4.79 -17.60 -2.55
N ALA A 101 -3.97 -16.86 -1.81
CA ALA A 101 -4.19 -15.48 -1.43
C ALA A 101 -2.86 -14.72 -1.29
N VAL A 102 -2.96 -13.39 -1.34
CA VAL A 102 -1.83 -12.48 -1.13
C VAL A 102 -2.21 -11.38 -0.15
N TYR A 103 -1.38 -11.17 0.85
CA TYR A 103 -1.45 -10.09 1.82
C TYR A 103 -0.66 -8.88 1.33
N PHE A 104 -1.27 -7.69 1.46
CA PHE A 104 -0.61 -6.41 1.26
C PHE A 104 -0.79 -5.50 2.47
N GLU A 105 0.28 -4.81 2.82
CA GLU A 105 0.29 -3.69 3.76
C GLU A 105 0.96 -2.50 3.10
N ILE A 106 0.25 -1.39 2.91
CA ILE A 106 0.81 -0.13 2.39
C ILE A 106 0.57 0.96 3.41
N VAL A 107 1.65 1.50 3.96
CA VAL A 107 1.66 2.59 4.95
C VAL A 107 2.24 3.84 4.28
N ALA A 108 1.43 4.89 4.14
CA ALA A 108 1.94 6.16 3.64
C ALA A 108 2.65 6.93 4.76
N LYS A 109 3.86 7.42 4.48
CA LYS A 109 4.68 8.18 5.43
C LYS A 109 5.15 9.50 4.82
N PRO A 110 5.24 10.58 5.59
CA PRO A 110 5.87 11.81 5.12
C PRO A 110 7.36 11.58 4.88
N GLY A 111 7.81 11.74 3.64
CA GLY A 111 9.20 11.66 3.23
C GLY A 111 9.84 13.04 3.14
N ILE A 112 10.95 13.23 3.83
CA ILE A 112 11.78 14.43 3.74
C ILE A 112 13.02 14.05 2.93
N ARG A 113 13.31 14.76 1.84
CA ARG A 113 14.54 14.55 1.09
C ARG A 113 15.69 15.11 1.91
N THR A 114 16.38 14.26 2.65
CA THR A 114 17.71 14.59 3.13
C THR A 114 18.63 14.71 1.93
N ARG A 115 18.85 15.95 1.48
CA ARG A 115 19.87 16.26 0.47
C ARG A 115 21.19 15.78 1.04
N LYS A 116 21.71 14.66 0.52
CA LYS A 116 23.06 14.20 0.84
C LYS A 116 23.98 15.40 0.62
N PRO A 117 24.77 15.85 1.63
CA PRO A 117 25.67 16.98 1.42
C PRO A 117 26.54 16.62 0.23
N LYS A 118 26.46 17.44 -0.82
CA LYS A 118 27.38 17.39 -1.94
C LYS A 118 28.75 17.61 -1.31
N ALA A 119 29.53 16.55 -1.18
CA ALA A 119 30.92 16.66 -0.76
C ALA A 119 31.52 17.75 -1.63
N ALA A 120 32.00 18.80 -0.97
CA ALA A 120 32.71 19.89 -1.60
C ALA A 120 34.03 19.30 -2.12
N ASP A 121 34.04 18.90 -3.38
CA ASP A 121 35.29 18.81 -4.13
C ASP A 121 35.76 20.24 -4.39
N SER A 122 36.50 20.79 -3.43
CA SER A 122 37.26 22.02 -3.54
C SER A 122 38.46 21.95 -2.58
N ALA A 123 39.57 21.40 -3.08
CA ALA A 123 40.98 21.69 -2.69
C ALA A 123 41.90 20.79 -3.55
N GLU A 124 42.43 21.30 -4.66
CA GLU A 124 43.84 21.74 -4.83
C GLU A 124 44.84 20.56 -4.66
N SER A 125 45.49 20.06 -5.70
CA SER A 125 46.72 20.63 -6.32
C SER A 125 47.12 19.88 -7.59
#